data_AF-V4PHT9-F1
#
_entry.id   AF-V4PHT9-F1
#
_cell.length_a   1.000
_cell.length_b   1.000
_cell.length_c   1.000
_cell.angle_alpha   90.00
_cell.angle_beta   90.00
_cell.angle_gamma   90.00
#
_symmetry.space_group_name_H-M   'P 1'
#
loop_
_entity.id
_entity.type
_entity.pdbx_description
1 polymer ?
#
loop_
_entity_poly.entity_id
_entity_poly.type
_entity_poly.pdbx_seq_one_letter_code
_entity_poly.pdbx_strand_id
1 'polypeptide(L)' 'MSKLYHPDQQNYLSISYDELDMVLKMLADPQKSHHVSETINTVRTINMQVGTEKAIYTLVSAIAWLTDERVGLLDG' A
#
# COMPACT_ATOMS: atom_id res chain seq x y z
N MET A 1 1.06 2.66 37.65
CA MET A 1 2.33 2.49 36.91
C MET A 1 2.00 2.05 35.49
N SER A 2 2.03 2.97 34.53
CA SER A 2 1.79 2.67 33.12
C SER A 2 2.96 1.86 32.59
N LYS A 3 2.74 0.60 32.20
CA LYS A 3 3.78 -0.16 31.49
C LYS A 3 4.01 0.55 30.16
N LEU A 4 5.20 1.13 29.98
CA LEU A 4 5.63 1.56 28.64
C LEU A 4 5.68 0.30 27.78
N TYR A 5 4.84 0.25 26.76
CA TYR A 5 4.92 -0.77 25.73
C TYR A 5 6.24 -0.53 24.99
N HIS A 6 7.23 -1.40 25.23
CA HIS A 6 8.41 -1.48 24.38
C HIS A 6 8.00 -2.37 23.21
N PRO A 7 7.76 -1.83 22.00
CA PRO A 7 7.51 -2.69 20.85
C PRO A 7 8.73 -3.59 20.70
N ASP A 8 8.52 -4.90 20.82
CA ASP A 8 9.56 -5.90 20.55
C ASP A 8 10.04 -5.67 19.12
N GLN A 9 11.28 -5.21 18.96
CA GLN A 9 11.85 -4.91 17.65
C GLN A 9 11.90 -6.14 16.72
N GLN A 10 11.69 -7.34 17.27
CA GLN A 10 11.66 -8.61 16.56
C GLN A 10 10.27 -8.98 16.01
N ASN A 11 9.20 -8.27 16.40
CA ASN A 11 7.82 -8.58 16.03
C ASN A 11 7.20 -7.54 15.07
N TYR A 12 8.03 -6.86 14.25
CA TYR A 12 7.50 -6.04 13.18
C TYR A 12 7.07 -6.91 12.00
N LEU A 13 5.86 -6.66 11.49
CA LEU A 13 5.42 -7.23 10.22
C LEU A 13 6.26 -6.60 9.10
N SER A 14 7.23 -7.35 8.61
CA SER A 14 8.02 -7.02 7.42
C SER A 14 7.30 -7.57 6.21
N ILE A 15 6.95 -6.70 5.25
CA ILE A 15 6.36 -7.08 3.97
C ILE A 15 7.30 -6.59 2.87
N SER A 16 7.76 -7.50 2.01
CA SER A 16 8.54 -7.15 0.83
C SER A 16 7.66 -6.49 -0.24
N TYR A 17 8.28 -5.73 -1.15
CA TYR A 17 7.54 -5.13 -2.26
C TYR A 17 6.88 -6.17 -3.18
N ASP A 18 7.46 -7.36 -3.30
CA ASP A 18 6.92 -8.43 -4.15
C ASP A 18 5.68 -9.07 -3.49
N GLU A 19 5.70 -9.26 -2.16
CA GLU A 19 4.51 -9.68 -1.40
C GLU A 19 3.41 -8.62 -1.46
N LEU A 20 3.78 -7.34 -1.38
CA LEU A 20 2.84 -6.23 -1.49
C LEU A 20 2.20 -6.16 -2.89
N ASP A 21 2.98 -6.36 -3.95
CA ASP A 21 2.48 -6.43 -5.33
C ASP A 21 1.49 -7.60 -5.51
N MET A 22 1.82 -8.79 -4.99
CA MET A 22 0.94 -9.95 -5.03
C MET A 22 -0.38 -9.68 -4.29
N VAL A 23 -0.32 -9.12 -3.07
CA VAL A 23 -1.52 -8.81 -2.28
C VAL A 23 -2.39 -7.76 -2.98
N LEU A 24 -1.80 -6.70 -3.50
CA LEU A 24 -2.58 -5.66 -4.18
C LEU A 24 -3.16 -6.11 -5.51
N LYS A 25 -2.52 -7.04 -6.23
CA LYS A 25 -3.15 -7.66 -7.41
C LYS A 25 -4.41 -8.47 -7.07
N MET A 26 -4.47 -9.06 -5.86
CA MET A 26 -5.65 -9.78 -5.40
C MET A 26 -6.77 -8.85 -4.90
N LEU A 27 -6.41 -7.68 -4.37
CA LEU A 27 -7.36 -6.74 -3.76
C LEU A 27 -7.79 -5.59 -4.68
N ALA A 28 -7.03 -5.29 -5.72
CA ALA A 28 -7.30 -4.17 -6.61
C ALA A 28 -8.58 -4.40 -7.42
N ASP A 29 -9.28 -3.31 -7.70
CA ASP A 29 -10.34 -3.24 -8.70
C ASP A 29 -9.83 -3.86 -10.02
N PRO A 30 -10.57 -4.79 -10.64
CA PRO A 30 -10.18 -5.44 -11.90
C PRO A 30 -9.75 -4.44 -12.99
N GLN A 31 -10.42 -3.28 -13.06
CA GLN A 31 -10.10 -2.24 -14.04
C GLN A 31 -8.76 -1.55 -13.77
N LYS A 32 -8.30 -1.55 -12.52
CA LYS A 32 -7.06 -0.88 -12.08
C LYS A 32 -5.91 -1.87 -11.83
N SER A 33 -6.18 -3.16 -11.84
CA SER A 33 -5.20 -4.24 -11.57
C SER A 33 -3.88 -4.11 -12.35
N HIS A 34 -3.95 -3.63 -13.59
CA HIS A 34 -2.79 -3.42 -14.45
C HIS A 34 -1.83 -2.31 -13.95
N HIS A 35 -2.30 -1.39 -13.10
CA HIS A 35 -1.50 -0.32 -12.52
C HIS A 35 -0.75 -0.72 -11.23
N VAL A 36 -1.02 -1.91 -10.66
CA VAL A 36 -0.46 -2.32 -9.37
C VAL A 36 1.08 -2.33 -9.41
N SER A 37 1.68 -3.02 -10.39
CA SER A 37 3.15 -3.15 -10.48
C SER A 37 3.85 -1.79 -10.63
N GLU A 38 3.28 -0.88 -11.43
CA GLU A 38 3.83 0.47 -11.63
C GLU A 38 3.72 1.31 -10.35
N THR A 39 2.60 1.19 -9.64
CA THR A 39 2.35 1.88 -8.38
C THR A 39 3.35 1.45 -7.31
N ILE A 40 3.60 0.13 -7.19
CA ILE A 40 4.60 -0.40 -6.26
C ILE A 40 6.01 0.08 -6.60
N ASN A 41 6.38 0.11 -7.89
CA ASN A 41 7.66 0.66 -8.31
C ASN A 41 7.80 2.15 -7.98
N THR A 42 6.71 2.91 -8.09
CA THR A 42 6.68 4.34 -7.72
C THR A 42 6.91 4.50 -6.21
N VAL A 43 6.21 3.72 -5.38
CA VAL A 43 6.41 3.72 -3.92
C VAL A 43 7.85 3.34 -3.55
N ARG A 44 8.41 2.31 -4.20
CA ARG A 44 9.80 1.89 -4.01
C ARG A 44 10.77 3.03 -4.35
N THR A 45 10.55 3.70 -5.47
CA THR A 45 11.39 4.83 -5.91
C THR A 45 11.32 6.00 -4.92
N ILE A 46 10.13 6.35 -4.44
CA ILE A 46 9.94 7.42 -3.45
C ILE A 46 10.65 7.06 -2.13
N ASN A 47 10.54 5.82 -1.68
CA ASN A 47 11.22 5.36 -0.46
C ASN A 47 12.74 5.52 -0.58
N MET A 48 13.31 5.18 -1.74
CA MET A 48 14.75 5.28 -2.00
C MET A 48 15.23 6.73 -2.18
N GLN A 49 14.43 7.61 -2.76
CA GLN A 49 14.87 8.97 -3.15
C GLN A 49 14.47 10.06 -2.15
N VAL A 50 13.30 9.96 -1.53
CA VAL A 50 12.73 11.01 -0.69
C VAL A 50 12.65 10.58 0.78
N GLY A 51 12.35 9.29 1.01
CA GLY A 51 12.31 8.69 2.34
C GLY A 51 10.99 8.00 2.66
N THR A 52 11.03 7.21 3.73
CA THR A 52 9.98 6.25 4.09
C THR A 52 8.66 6.89 4.43
N GLU A 53 8.65 8.04 5.12
CA GLU A 53 7.40 8.72 5.50
C GLU A 53 6.55 9.08 4.27
N LYS A 54 7.17 9.70 3.27
CA LYS A 54 6.47 10.08 2.04
C LYS A 54 6.01 8.87 1.24
N ALA A 55 6.85 7.82 1.19
CA ALA A 55 6.50 6.57 0.53
C ALA A 55 5.27 5.91 1.17
N ILE A 56 5.14 5.96 2.50
CA ILE A 56 3.97 5.43 3.21
C ILE A 56 2.70 6.22 2.84
N TYR A 57 2.75 7.55 2.82
CA TYR A 57 1.57 8.34 2.41
C TYR A 57 1.15 8.03 0.97
N THR A 58 2.12 7.92 0.06
CA THR A 58 1.84 7.51 -1.32
C THR A 58 1.25 6.10 -1.37
N LEU A 59 1.79 5.16 -0.60
CA LEU A 59 1.29 3.79 -0.55
C LEU A 59 -0.16 3.73 -0.03
N VAL A 60 -0.48 4.42 1.07
CA VAL A 60 -1.85 4.45 1.62
C VAL A 60 -2.84 5.02 0.60
N SER A 61 -2.45 6.11 -0.07
CA SER A 61 -3.29 6.76 -1.10
C SER A 61 -3.48 5.86 -2.32
N ALA A 62 -2.42 5.18 -2.74
CA ALA A 62 -2.43 4.21 -3.83
C ALA A 62 -3.33 3.02 -3.51
N ILE A 63 -3.24 2.44 -2.31
CA ILE A 63 -4.10 1.34 -1.87
C ILE A 63 -5.56 1.78 -1.93
N ALA A 64 -5.89 2.93 -1.32
CA ALA A 64 -7.25 3.46 -1.35
C ALA A 64 -7.77 3.61 -2.78
N TRP A 65 -6.97 4.16 -3.69
CA TRP A 65 -7.39 4.30 -5.10
C TRP A 65 -7.50 2.96 -5.84
N LEU A 66 -6.56 2.04 -5.63
CA LEU A 66 -6.54 0.71 -6.27
C LEU A 66 -7.73 -0.15 -5.82
N THR A 67 -8.14 -0.05 -4.56
CA THR A 67 -9.23 -0.85 -3.98
C THR A 67 -10.58 -0.12 -3.98
N ASP A 68 -10.63 1.15 -4.38
CA ASP A 68 -11.88 1.90 -4.52
C ASP A 68 -12.71 1.33 -5.68
N GLU A 69 -13.66 0.48 -5.35
CA GLU A 69 -14.69 0.00 -6.28
C GLU A 69 -15.60 1.17 -6.65
N ARG A 70 -15.25 1.94 -7.68
CA ARG A 70 -16.22 2.85 -8.31
C ARG A 70 -17.16 2.05 -9.20
N VAL A 71 -17.95 1.19 -8.57
CA VAL A 71 -19.09 0.56 -9.21
C VAL A 71 -20.20 1.61 -9.31
N GLY A 72 -20.37 2.18 -10.50
CA GLY A 72 -21.71 2.49 -11.05
C GLY A 72 -22.73 3.25 -10.18
N LEU A 73 -22.36 4.29 -9.43
CA LEU A 73 -23.35 5.22 -8.83
C LEU A 73 -23.96 6.21 -9.86
N LEU A 74 -24.07 5.82 -11.13
CA LEU A 74 -24.65 6.62 -12.22
C LEU A 74 -25.77 5.90 -12.99
N ASP A 75 -26.49 4.97 -12.37
CA ASP A 75 -27.76 4.47 -12.91
C ASP A 75 -28.79 4.29 -11.77
N GLY A 76 -29.29 5.42 -11.26
CA GLY A 76 -30.43 5.51 -10.34
C GLY A 76 -31.21 6.79 -10.56
#